data_AF-A0A972GHU8-F1
#
_entry.id   AF-A0A972GHU8-F1
#
_cell.length_a   1.000
_cell.length_b   1.000
_cell.length_c   1.000
_cell.angle_alpha   90.00
_cell.angle_beta   90.00
_cell.angle_gamma   90.00
#
_symmetry.space_group_name_H-M   'P 1'
#
loop_
_entity.id
_entity.type
_entity.pdbx_description
1 polymer ?
#
loop_
_entity_poly.entity_id
_entity_poly.type
_entity_poly.pdbx_seq_one_letter_code
_entity_poly.pdbx_strand_id
1 'polypeptide(L)'
;MTQHDHNALSESAATINRLRGVRIRILDETWKEGVTLCNQLLSLLLTTVDALVKTASINCFVETGSFCGVTLHHMATSYQLPCYSCEPDPTRFQLTQERLAAQPQAVGTNEESPGMLR
;
A
#
# COMPACT_ATOMS: atom_id res chain seq x y z
N MET A 1 17.07 45.92 -25.27
CA MET A 1 17.12 45.14 -24.02
C MET A 1 18.45 45.39 -23.38
N THR A 2 18.43 45.92 -22.16
CA THR A 2 19.67 46.31 -21.46
C THR A 2 20.21 45.11 -20.67
N GLN A 3 21.50 45.15 -20.34
CA GLN A 3 22.18 44.13 -19.54
C GLN A 3 21.49 43.90 -18.18
N HIS A 4 20.72 44.87 -17.69
CA HIS A 4 19.89 44.77 -16.48
C HIS A 4 18.70 43.81 -16.63
N ASP A 5 18.07 43.73 -17.81
CA ASP A 5 16.90 42.85 -18.04
C ASP A 5 17.30 41.36 -18.02
N HIS A 6 18.52 41.05 -18.47
CA HIS A 6 19.06 39.68 -18.46
C HIS A 6 19.39 39.18 -17.06
N ASN A 7 19.87 40.03 -16.15
CA ASN A 7 20.14 39.65 -14.76
C ASN A 7 18.86 39.36 -13.98
N ALA A 8 17.81 40.18 -14.14
CA ALA A 8 16.54 39.99 -13.44
C ALA A 8 15.82 38.67 -13.84
N LEU A 9 15.92 38.29 -15.12
CA LEU A 9 15.38 37.01 -15.62
C LEU A 9 16.20 35.80 -15.13
N SER A 10 17.53 35.95 -15.02
CA SER A 10 18.43 34.93 -14.47
C SER A 10 18.18 34.66 -12.98
N GLU A 11 18.03 35.70 -12.17
CA GLU A 11 17.74 35.59 -10.74
C GLU A 11 16.34 34.99 -10.48
N SER A 12 15.37 35.32 -11.32
CA SER A 12 14.02 34.73 -11.27
C SER A 12 14.04 33.22 -11.59
N ALA A 13 14.78 32.81 -12.62
CA ALA A 13 14.93 31.40 -12.98
C ALA A 13 15.65 30.59 -11.89
N ALA A 14 16.70 31.15 -11.28
CA ALA A 14 17.41 30.53 -10.16
C ALA A 14 16.50 30.36 -8.93
N THR A 15 15.66 31.36 -8.65
CA THR A 15 14.69 31.31 -7.54
C THR A 15 13.62 30.25 -7.77
N ILE A 16 13.07 30.16 -8.98
CA ILE A 16 12.08 29.12 -9.34
C ILE A 16 12.68 27.72 -9.23
N ASN A 17 13.90 27.51 -9.72
CA ASN A 17 14.60 26.22 -9.60
C ASN A 17 14.88 25.85 -8.14
N ARG A 18 15.25 26.82 -7.30
CA ARG A 18 15.43 26.60 -5.85
C ARG A 18 14.10 26.21 -5.18
N LEU A 19 13.01 26.92 -5.46
CA LEU A 19 11.68 26.61 -4.90
C LEU A 19 11.17 25.23 -5.34
N ARG A 20 11.39 24.84 -6.59
CA ARG A 20 11.10 23.47 -7.08
C ARG A 20 11.90 22.42 -6.33
N GLY A 21 13.21 22.66 -6.15
CA GLY A 21 14.09 21.74 -5.40
C GLY A 21 13.75 21.61 -3.91
N VAL A 22 13.20 22.66 -3.28
CA VAL A 22 12.68 22.60 -1.91
C VAL A 22 11.38 21.81 -1.87
N ARG A 23 10.45 22.06 -2.80
CA ARG A 23 9.17 21.35 -2.87
C ARG A 23 9.34 19.85 -3.12
N ILE A 24 10.28 19.43 -3.97
CA ILE A 24 10.60 18.02 -4.21
C ILE A 24 11.13 17.37 -2.92
N ARG A 25 12.04 18.02 -2.20
CA ARG A 25 12.59 17.49 -0.94
C ARG A 25 11.52 17.31 0.15
N ILE A 26 10.62 18.27 0.31
CA ILE A 26 9.53 18.18 1.29
C ILE A 26 8.60 17.00 0.95
N LEU A 27 8.29 16.80 -0.34
CA LEU A 27 7.48 15.65 -0.79
C LEU A 27 8.21 14.33 -0.55
N ASP A 28 9.52 14.25 -0.78
CA ASP A 28 10.32 13.05 -0.53
C ASP A 28 10.41 12.71 0.97
N GLU A 29 10.59 13.70 1.83
CA GLU A 29 10.67 13.51 3.29
C GLU A 29 9.32 13.09 3.87
N THR A 30 8.23 13.79 3.50
CA THR A 30 6.88 13.42 3.93
C THR A 30 6.46 12.04 3.40
N TRP A 31 6.86 11.68 2.17
CA TRP A 31 6.65 10.34 1.63
C TRP A 31 7.42 9.28 2.43
N LYS A 32 8.70 9.52 2.75
CA LYS A 32 9.50 8.60 3.57
C LYS A 32 8.93 8.40 4.97
N GLU A 33 8.48 9.47 5.62
CA GLU A 33 7.82 9.40 6.92
C GLU A 33 6.52 8.59 6.83
N GLY A 34 5.70 8.83 5.81
CA GLY A 34 4.48 8.07 5.55
C GLY A 34 4.75 6.57 5.35
N VAL A 35 5.74 6.22 4.51
CA VAL A 35 6.16 4.82 4.31
C VAL A 35 6.66 4.19 5.60
N THR A 36 7.43 4.93 6.41
CA THR A 36 7.95 4.44 7.69
C THR A 36 6.82 4.13 8.66
N LEU A 37 5.85 5.03 8.79
CA LEU A 37 4.68 4.82 9.63
C LEU A 37 3.84 3.62 9.17
N CYS A 38 3.60 3.50 7.85
CA CYS A 38 2.90 2.34 7.29
C CYS A 38 3.60 1.02 7.61
N ASN A 39 4.93 0.97 7.52
CA ASN A 39 5.71 -0.22 7.86
C ASN A 39 5.62 -0.57 9.36
N GLN A 40 5.66 0.44 10.23
CA GLN A 40 5.49 0.22 11.68
C GLN A 40 4.10 -0.31 12.02
N LEU A 41 3.05 0.26 11.42
CA LEU A 41 1.67 -0.19 11.60
C LEU A 41 1.47 -1.61 11.08
N LEU A 42 2.02 -1.93 9.91
CA LEU A 42 1.99 -3.29 9.36
C LEU A 42 2.70 -4.27 10.31
N SER A 43 3.89 -3.94 10.82
CA SER A 43 4.62 -4.79 11.76
C SER A 43 3.82 -5.06 13.04
N LEU A 44 3.15 -4.05 13.58
CA LEU A 44 2.30 -4.20 14.76
C LEU A 44 1.08 -5.08 14.48
N LEU A 45 0.43 -4.88 13.33
CA LEU A 45 -0.71 -5.69 12.90
C LEU A 45 -0.30 -7.17 12.81
N LEU A 46 0.80 -7.46 12.12
CA LEU A 46 1.28 -8.83 11.93
C LEU A 46 1.63 -9.50 13.28
N THR A 47 2.29 -8.77 14.18
CA THR A 47 2.61 -9.29 15.53
C THR A 47 1.35 -9.60 16.34
N THR A 48 0.34 -8.74 16.25
CA THR A 48 -0.93 -8.92 16.97
C THR A 48 -1.69 -10.12 16.42
N VAL A 49 -1.75 -10.25 15.10
CA VAL A 49 -2.42 -11.38 14.44
C VAL A 49 -1.70 -12.69 14.75
N ASP A 50 -0.36 -12.71 14.76
CA ASP A 50 0.41 -13.90 15.14
C ASP A 50 0.07 -14.39 16.56
N ALA A 51 -0.02 -13.47 17.51
CA ALA A 51 -0.43 -13.79 18.87
C ALA A 51 -1.86 -14.34 18.93
N LEU A 52 -2.79 -13.76 18.16
CA LEU A 52 -4.18 -14.22 18.10
C LEU A 52 -4.31 -15.61 17.45
N VAL A 53 -3.64 -15.86 16.33
CA VAL A 53 -3.67 -17.17 15.66
C VAL A 53 -3.07 -18.28 16.53
N LYS A 54 -2.07 -17.97 17.36
CA LYS A 54 -1.46 -18.94 18.28
C LYS A 54 -2.30 -19.23 19.52
N THR A 55 -3.12 -18.26 19.95
CA THR A 55 -3.88 -18.36 21.22
C THR A 55 -5.35 -18.71 21.02
N ALA A 56 -5.93 -18.30 19.90
CA ALA A 56 -7.26 -18.67 19.48
C ALA A 56 -7.16 -19.70 18.36
N SER A 57 -8.00 -20.73 18.38
CA SER A 57 -8.12 -21.71 17.28
C SER A 57 -8.78 -21.07 16.06
N ILE A 58 -8.07 -20.14 15.41
CA ILE A 58 -8.52 -19.45 14.21
C ILE A 58 -8.47 -20.43 13.04
N ASN A 59 -9.59 -20.55 12.34
CA ASN A 59 -9.75 -21.46 11.21
C ASN A 59 -9.83 -20.74 9.85
N CYS A 60 -10.00 -19.42 9.84
CA CYS A 60 -9.93 -18.58 8.64
C CYS A 60 -9.57 -17.13 8.98
N PHE A 61 -9.06 -16.41 7.99
CA PHE A 61 -8.81 -14.98 8.06
C PHE A 61 -9.68 -14.24 7.04
N VAL A 62 -10.31 -13.14 7.45
CA VAL A 62 -11.15 -12.30 6.59
C VAL A 62 -10.74 -10.85 6.77
N GLU A 63 -10.47 -10.15 5.67
CA GLU A 63 -10.25 -8.70 5.66
C GLU A 63 -11.20 -7.98 4.70
N THR A 64 -11.39 -6.68 4.94
CA THR A 64 -12.16 -5.79 4.09
C THR A 64 -11.25 -4.70 3.54
N GLY A 65 -11.16 -4.58 2.22
CA GLY A 65 -10.27 -3.65 1.53
C GLY A 65 -8.83 -4.15 1.45
N SER A 66 -8.56 -5.11 0.57
CA SER A 66 -7.20 -5.67 0.41
C SER A 66 -6.17 -4.69 -0.11
N PHE A 67 -6.58 -3.61 -0.79
CA PHE A 67 -5.72 -2.63 -1.47
C PHE A 67 -4.81 -3.23 -2.54
N CYS A 68 -3.79 -4.00 -2.15
CA CYS A 68 -3.03 -4.85 -3.08
C CYS A 68 -2.81 -6.26 -2.54
N GLY A 69 -3.45 -6.64 -1.44
CA GLY A 69 -3.40 -7.99 -0.86
C GLY A 69 -2.12 -8.29 -0.08
N VAL A 70 -1.40 -7.29 0.44
CA VAL A 70 -0.17 -7.52 1.24
C VAL A 70 -0.48 -8.35 2.48
N THR A 71 -1.48 -7.91 3.24
CA THR A 71 -1.89 -8.57 4.49
C THR A 71 -2.45 -9.95 4.20
N LEU A 72 -3.39 -10.08 3.27
CA LEU A 72 -3.94 -11.38 2.86
C LEU A 72 -2.86 -12.38 2.41
N HIS A 73 -1.89 -11.94 1.60
CA HIS A 73 -0.78 -12.77 1.17
C HIS A 73 0.09 -13.22 2.34
N HIS A 74 0.42 -12.31 3.26
CA HIS A 74 1.18 -12.66 4.46
C HIS A 74 0.44 -13.70 5.31
N MET A 75 -0.87 -13.54 5.48
CA MET A 75 -1.69 -14.48 6.25
C MET A 75 -1.72 -15.86 5.59
N ALA A 76 -1.95 -15.90 4.28
CA ALA A 76 -2.02 -17.15 3.53
C ALA A 76 -0.70 -17.92 3.53
N THR A 77 0.43 -17.21 3.45
CA THR A 77 1.78 -17.83 3.42
C THR A 77 2.27 -18.25 4.78
N SER A 78 2.03 -17.45 5.82
CA SER A 78 2.59 -17.69 7.15
C SER A 78 1.82 -18.73 7.94
N TYR A 79 0.49 -18.78 7.76
CA TYR A 79 -0.38 -19.61 8.60
C TYR A 79 -1.08 -20.74 7.86
N GLN A 80 -1.02 -20.78 6.52
CA GLN A 80 -1.70 -21.78 5.68
C GLN A 80 -3.20 -21.89 5.97
N LEU A 81 -3.82 -20.79 6.44
CA LEU A 81 -5.25 -20.72 6.72
C LEU A 81 -6.01 -20.28 5.46
N PRO A 82 -7.28 -20.68 5.30
CA PRO A 82 -8.21 -20.04 4.38
C PRO A 82 -8.25 -18.52 4.60
N CYS A 83 -8.02 -17.74 3.55
CA CYS A 83 -7.95 -16.28 3.62
C CYS A 83 -8.91 -15.65 2.61
N TYR A 84 -9.72 -14.70 3.04
CA TYR A 84 -10.71 -14.04 2.20
C TYR A 84 -10.59 -12.51 2.28
N SER A 85 -10.73 -11.84 1.15
CA SER A 85 -10.83 -10.39 1.08
C SER A 85 -11.94 -9.94 0.13
N CYS A 86 -12.48 -8.75 0.38
CA CYS A 86 -13.32 -8.00 -0.53
C CYS A 86 -12.66 -6.65 -0.87
N GLU A 87 -12.45 -6.36 -2.15
CA GLU A 87 -11.92 -5.09 -2.65
C GLU A 87 -12.86 -4.50 -3.71
N PRO A 88 -13.49 -3.35 -3.45
CA PRO A 88 -14.42 -2.74 -4.40
C PRO A 88 -13.71 -2.07 -5.59
N ASP A 89 -12.45 -1.64 -5.44
CA ASP A 89 -11.72 -1.01 -6.54
C ASP A 89 -11.16 -2.07 -7.53
N PRO A 90 -11.56 -2.06 -8.82
CA PRO A 90 -11.15 -3.10 -9.77
C PRO A 90 -9.65 -3.18 -10.03
N THR A 91 -8.94 -2.05 -9.98
CA THR A 91 -7.49 -2.00 -10.20
C THR A 91 -6.75 -2.66 -9.03
N ARG A 92 -7.16 -2.33 -7.80
CA ARG A 92 -6.65 -2.92 -6.55
C ARG A 92 -7.00 -4.41 -6.43
N PHE A 93 -8.20 -4.78 -6.86
CA PHE A 93 -8.62 -6.17 -6.94
C PHE A 93 -7.70 -6.97 -7.88
N GLN A 94 -7.40 -6.47 -9.07
CA GLN A 94 -6.48 -7.13 -10.00
C GLN A 94 -5.09 -7.33 -9.36
N LEU A 95 -4.52 -6.29 -8.74
CA LEU A 95 -3.24 -6.40 -8.03
C LEU A 95 -3.26 -7.44 -6.92
N THR A 96 -4.41 -7.55 -6.23
CA THR A 96 -4.63 -8.58 -5.21
C THR A 96 -4.61 -9.98 -5.84
N GLN A 97 -5.36 -10.21 -6.93
CA GLN A 97 -5.37 -11.51 -7.62
C GLN A 97 -3.97 -11.93 -8.12
N GLU A 98 -3.24 -11.01 -8.73
CA GLU A 98 -1.87 -11.26 -9.21
C GLU A 98 -0.94 -11.68 -8.06
N ARG A 99 -1.05 -11.03 -6.91
CA ARG A 99 -0.27 -11.38 -5.71
C ARG A 99 -0.65 -12.74 -5.13
N LEU A 100 -1.93 -13.09 -5.21
CA LEU A 100 -2.48 -14.34 -4.67
C LEU A 100 -2.35 -15.54 -5.60
N ALA A 101 -1.88 -15.36 -6.83
CA ALA A 101 -1.88 -16.40 -7.87
C ALA A 101 -1.22 -17.73 -7.46
N ALA A 102 -0.27 -17.70 -6.53
CA ALA A 102 0.42 -18.89 -6.00
C ALA A 102 -0.13 -19.38 -4.64
N GLN A 103 -1.23 -18.82 -4.14
CA GLN A 103 -1.86 -19.18 -2.85
C GLN A 103 -3.31 -19.63 -3.06
N PRO A 104 -3.55 -20.91 -3.40
CA PRO A 104 -4.90 -21.42 -3.71
C PRO A 104 -5.90 -21.33 -2.54
N GLN A 105 -5.43 -21.21 -1.30
CA GLN A 105 -6.24 -21.01 -0.10
C GLN A 105 -6.64 -19.54 0.15
N ALA A 106 -6.16 -18.61 -0.67
CA ALA A 106 -6.39 -17.18 -0.51
C ALA A 106 -7.21 -16.63 -1.67
N VAL A 107 -8.20 -15.82 -1.31
CA VAL A 107 -9.26 -15.41 -2.21
C VAL A 107 -9.52 -13.91 -2.07
N GLY A 108 -9.28 -13.15 -3.13
CA GLY A 108 -9.85 -11.81 -3.28
C GLY A 108 -11.20 -11.90 -4.00
N THR A 109 -12.17 -11.09 -3.59
CA THR A 109 -13.45 -10.87 -4.29
C THR A 109 -13.69 -9.38 -4.51
N ASN A 110 -14.53 -9.03 -5.47
CA ASN A 110 -15.08 -7.67 -5.64
C ASN A 110 -16.60 -7.75 -5.81
N GLU A 111 -17.29 -6.60 -5.87
CA GLU A 111 -18.76 -6.52 -6.04
C GLU A 111 -19.26 -7.24 -7.30
N GLU A 112 -18.40 -7.38 -8.31
CA GLU A 112 -18.68 -8.03 -9.60
C GLU A 112 -18.29 -9.52 -9.62
N SER A 113 -17.72 -10.05 -8.52
CA SER A 113 -17.33 -11.46 -8.37
C SER A 113 -18.25 -12.20 -7.40
N PRO A 114 -19.54 -12.41 -7.74
CA PRO A 114 -20.43 -13.18 -6.89
C PRO A 114 -20.06 -14.66 -6.99
N GLY A 115 -19.26 -15.20 -6.06
CA GLY A 115 -19.14 -16.65 -6.02
C GLY A 115 -17.98 -17.37 -5.33
N MET A 116 -17.24 -16.78 -4.38
CA MET A 116 -16.16 -17.53 -3.71
C MET A 116 -16.43 -17.96 -2.25
N LEU A 117 -17.69 -17.92 -1.82
CA LEU A 117 -18.15 -18.61 -0.61
C LEU A 117 -19.07 -19.75 -1.04
N ARG A 118 -18.49 -20.88 -1.45
CA ARG A 118 -19.20 -22.15 -1.60
C ARG A 118 -18.42 -23.24 -0.88
#